data_AF-A0A8H5NVM1-F1
#
_entry.id   AF-A0A8H5NVM1-F1
#
_cell.length_a   1.000
_cell.length_b   1.000
_cell.length_c   1.000
_cell.angle_alpha   90.00
_cell.angle_beta   90.00
_cell.angle_gamma   90.00
#
_symmetry.space_group_name_H-M   'P 1'
#
loop_
_entity.id
_entity.type
_entity.pdbx_description
1 polymer ?
#
loop_
_entity_poly.entity_id
_entity_poly.type
_entity_poly.pdbx_seq_one_letter_code
_entity_poly.pdbx_strand_id
1 'polypeptide(L)'
;MTTKIAIVGATGETGGSIVNGLLGSETQFEITALVRPSSVEKPATINLKERGIKIVPIDLGGSHDELVAALIGIDTVISAIHFQSLDDEIPLSNAAKKAGVKRYVPCFFATIAPRGIMDARDRKEAVLDHIQRIYLPYTVIDVGWWYQITLPRVPSGKLDQSLVFPNNNIIAGGDIPSALSDVRDIGKYVAAIVSDPRTINKRVLAFTETKTQNEVHKLVEKVLGEKPERTTLSKEQLEEMLAPFKGSTEQNQMRSIYEYWMSWGVRGDNTPQNAIYLGYVLAKELYPSLQGRSLEEFIKDAAEGRNEDDASDQDSTYDDDGSIASSTASLSESIFDYRSLHGRTFQNSKTTEYWGPNDDRQNNGLDIAHHLMVMLKDDKLFDAPITRPSRVLDVGTGTGIWAIDMADAYPFAEITGTDISPIQPAWVPPNCQFHIEDAQLEWTYRPESFDFVHIRALYGSISDWGELYRQALRSLEPGGWIENMEINIHLYSDIPEVRDDPDHIFKRWAKVFWEATDMINRTLRIAMNGTQRKLMVEAGFVNVVEKTYQVPCGTWSSDPKMKEIGAYNLAFMDESLEGFALFMLREIMKWEYEDVQLFVMEMRKAVRDSKIRPYYLMTNVFGQKPKQYE
;
A
#
# COMPACT_ATOMS: atom_id res chain seq x y z
N MET A 1 -26.75 16.86 -25.05
CA MET A 1 -27.40 15.92 -24.11
C MET A 1 -26.32 15.47 -23.14
N THR A 2 -26.53 15.65 -21.85
CA THR A 2 -25.56 15.26 -20.82
C THR A 2 -25.70 13.77 -20.54
N THR A 3 -24.59 13.03 -20.58
CA THR A 3 -24.59 11.59 -20.27
C THR A 3 -24.34 11.40 -18.78
N LYS A 4 -25.21 10.64 -18.10
CA LYS A 4 -25.07 10.39 -16.66
C LYS A 4 -24.24 9.13 -16.42
N ILE A 5 -23.14 9.27 -15.69
CA ILE A 5 -22.21 8.19 -15.40
C ILE A 5 -22.18 7.91 -13.90
N ALA A 6 -22.27 6.63 -13.53
CA ALA A 6 -21.90 6.17 -12.19
C ALA A 6 -20.58 5.40 -12.26
N ILE A 7 -19.67 5.67 -11.32
CA ILE A 7 -18.34 5.05 -11.26
C ILE A 7 -18.16 4.39 -9.90
N VAL A 8 -17.85 3.10 -9.90
CA VAL A 8 -17.31 2.39 -8.73
C VAL A 8 -15.80 2.41 -8.79
N GLY A 9 -15.14 2.70 -7.67
CA GLY A 9 -13.67 2.77 -7.61
C GLY A 9 -13.09 4.09 -8.12
N ALA A 10 -13.88 5.17 -8.10
CA ALA A 10 -13.49 6.50 -8.60
C ALA A 10 -12.24 7.11 -7.91
N THR A 11 -11.90 6.64 -6.71
CA THR A 11 -10.73 7.11 -5.94
C THR A 11 -9.47 6.26 -6.14
N GLY A 12 -9.53 5.18 -6.91
CA GLY A 12 -8.35 4.36 -7.24
C GLY A 12 -7.62 4.87 -8.49
N GLU A 13 -6.39 4.41 -8.73
CA GLU A 13 -5.52 4.85 -9.85
C GLU A 13 -6.25 4.99 -11.20
N THR A 14 -6.85 3.89 -11.68
CA THR A 14 -7.59 3.91 -12.94
C THR A 14 -8.87 4.73 -12.84
N GLY A 15 -9.56 4.69 -11.70
CA GLY A 15 -10.80 5.43 -11.48
C GLY A 15 -10.61 6.94 -11.49
N GLY A 16 -9.55 7.44 -10.85
CA GLY A 16 -9.16 8.85 -10.85
C GLY A 16 -8.82 9.33 -12.25
N SER A 17 -8.06 8.55 -13.02
CA SER A 17 -7.80 8.81 -14.44
C SER A 17 -9.12 8.91 -15.24
N ILE A 18 -10.05 7.97 -15.05
CA ILE A 18 -11.37 7.99 -15.70
C ILE A 18 -12.15 9.26 -15.35
N VAL A 19 -12.20 9.62 -14.07
CA VAL A 19 -12.83 10.87 -13.62
C VAL A 19 -12.22 12.08 -14.33
N ASN A 20 -10.88 12.18 -14.36
CA ASN A 20 -10.17 13.28 -15.02
C ASN A 20 -10.49 13.34 -16.51
N GLY A 21 -10.48 12.21 -17.20
CA GLY A 21 -10.79 12.13 -18.62
C GLY A 21 -12.25 12.47 -18.96
N LEU A 22 -13.19 12.12 -18.08
CA LEU A 22 -14.60 12.51 -18.23
C LEU A 22 -14.78 14.02 -18.01
N LEU A 23 -14.17 14.60 -16.97
CA LEU A 23 -14.23 16.03 -16.70
C LEU A 23 -13.56 16.87 -17.80
N GLY A 24 -12.47 16.38 -18.37
CA GLY A 24 -11.75 17.05 -19.47
C GLY A 24 -12.30 16.78 -20.87
N SER A 25 -13.43 16.08 -21.00
CA SER A 25 -14.01 15.72 -22.30
C SER A 25 -14.83 16.86 -22.92
N GLU A 26 -14.85 16.93 -24.25
CA GLU A 26 -15.81 17.77 -24.98
C GLU A 26 -17.27 17.31 -24.77
N THR A 27 -17.47 16.02 -24.47
CA THR A 27 -18.78 15.50 -24.10
C THR A 27 -19.08 15.83 -22.65
N GLN A 28 -20.24 16.45 -22.39
CA GLN A 28 -20.65 16.77 -21.03
C GLN A 28 -21.16 15.53 -20.29
N PHE A 29 -20.52 15.24 -19.15
CA PHE A 29 -20.90 14.16 -18.26
C PHE A 29 -21.38 14.69 -16.90
N GLU A 30 -22.41 14.04 -16.36
CA GLU A 30 -22.78 14.19 -14.94
C GLU A 30 -22.27 12.94 -14.22
N ILE A 31 -21.30 13.12 -13.32
CA ILE A 31 -20.56 12.01 -12.70
C ILE A 31 -21.08 11.77 -11.28
N THR A 32 -21.40 10.51 -11.00
CA THR A 32 -21.72 10.01 -9.66
C THR A 32 -20.66 8.99 -9.24
N ALA A 33 -19.93 9.26 -8.16
CA ALA A 33 -19.03 8.29 -7.55
C ALA A 33 -19.80 7.44 -6.53
N LEU A 34 -19.82 6.13 -6.76
CA LEU A 34 -20.35 5.13 -5.84
C LEU A 34 -19.22 4.71 -4.90
N VAL A 35 -19.32 5.11 -3.64
CA VAL A 35 -18.25 4.90 -2.63
C VAL A 35 -18.76 4.04 -1.48
N ARG A 36 -17.88 3.26 -0.85
CA ARG A 36 -18.25 2.52 0.37
C ARG A 36 -18.67 3.52 1.45
N PRO A 37 -19.66 3.21 2.31
CA PRO A 37 -20.07 4.12 3.39
C PRO A 37 -18.91 4.54 4.29
N SER A 38 -17.99 3.62 4.59
CA SER A 38 -16.77 3.90 5.38
C SER A 38 -15.73 4.76 4.65
N SER A 39 -15.88 5.00 3.36
CA SER A 39 -14.94 5.78 2.55
C SER A 39 -15.45 7.19 2.23
N VAL A 40 -16.66 7.57 2.69
CA VAL A 40 -17.28 8.86 2.34
C VAL A 40 -16.45 10.04 2.81
N GLU A 41 -15.93 9.97 4.04
CA GLU A 41 -15.17 11.04 4.67
C GLU A 41 -13.66 10.96 4.40
N LYS A 42 -13.21 10.04 3.53
CA LYS A 42 -11.79 9.93 3.18
C LYS A 42 -11.35 11.11 2.30
N PRO A 43 -10.11 11.62 2.44
CA PRO A 43 -9.62 12.76 1.65
C PRO A 43 -9.84 12.64 0.15
N ALA A 44 -9.58 11.47 -0.44
CA ALA A 44 -9.80 11.22 -1.87
C ALA A 44 -11.27 11.38 -2.29
N THR A 45 -12.23 11.00 -1.44
CA THR A 45 -13.67 11.16 -1.72
C THR A 45 -14.11 12.62 -1.55
N ILE A 46 -13.56 13.32 -0.56
CA ILE A 46 -13.78 14.75 -0.35
C ILE A 46 -13.30 15.54 -1.57
N ASN A 47 -12.11 15.24 -2.09
CA ASN A 47 -11.59 15.86 -3.31
C ASN A 47 -12.52 15.69 -4.52
N LEU A 48 -13.08 14.49 -4.72
CA LEU A 48 -14.07 14.26 -5.79
C LEU A 48 -15.30 15.18 -5.60
N LYS A 49 -15.79 15.30 -4.37
CA LYS A 49 -16.94 16.17 -4.03
C LYS A 49 -16.65 17.64 -4.30
N GLU A 50 -15.46 18.13 -3.94
CA GLU A 50 -15.02 19.50 -4.21
C GLU A 50 -14.92 19.80 -5.71
N ARG A 51 -14.57 18.78 -6.50
CA ARG A 51 -14.57 18.83 -7.97
C ARG A 51 -15.96 18.70 -8.60
N GLY A 52 -17.02 18.76 -7.80
CA GLY A 52 -18.41 18.75 -8.25
C GLY A 52 -18.99 17.37 -8.55
N ILE A 53 -18.31 16.29 -8.15
CA ILE A 53 -18.77 14.92 -8.38
C ILE A 53 -19.76 14.53 -7.29
N LYS A 54 -20.90 13.97 -7.70
CA LYS A 54 -21.92 13.50 -6.77
C LYS A 54 -21.43 12.24 -6.06
N ILE A 55 -21.33 12.28 -4.73
CA ILE A 55 -20.98 11.12 -3.92
C ILE A 55 -22.24 10.38 -3.48
N VAL A 56 -22.31 9.08 -3.74
CA VAL A 56 -23.40 8.21 -3.25
C VAL A 56 -22.78 7.06 -2.45
N PRO A 57 -23.02 6.99 -1.12
CA PRO A 57 -22.58 5.87 -0.32
C PRO A 57 -23.38 4.61 -0.70
N ILE A 58 -22.67 3.54 -1.04
CA ILE A 58 -23.28 2.26 -1.38
C ILE A 58 -22.38 1.10 -0.95
N ASP A 59 -22.99 0.06 -0.39
CA ASP A 59 -22.34 -1.23 -0.17
C ASP A 59 -22.72 -2.17 -1.31
N LEU A 60 -21.72 -2.67 -2.05
CA LEU A 60 -21.96 -3.61 -3.15
C LEU A 60 -22.40 -4.99 -2.67
N GLY A 61 -22.09 -5.35 -1.42
CA GLY A 61 -22.61 -6.53 -0.74
C GLY A 61 -23.97 -6.29 -0.07
N GLY A 62 -24.48 -5.06 -0.13
CA GLY A 62 -25.73 -4.63 0.50
C GLY A 62 -26.99 -5.04 -0.26
N SER A 63 -28.10 -4.34 0.02
CA SER A 63 -29.39 -4.66 -0.58
C SER A 63 -29.41 -4.41 -2.09
N HIS A 64 -29.91 -5.39 -2.84
CA HIS A 64 -30.10 -5.25 -4.29
C HIS A 64 -31.00 -4.05 -4.66
N ASP A 65 -32.04 -3.76 -3.86
CA ASP A 65 -32.94 -2.64 -4.15
C ASP A 65 -32.29 -1.27 -3.88
N GLU A 66 -31.35 -1.18 -2.93
CA GLU A 66 -30.55 0.02 -2.70
C GLU A 66 -29.60 0.28 -3.87
N LEU A 67 -28.93 -0.77 -4.37
CA LEU A 67 -28.09 -0.69 -5.57
C LEU A 67 -28.90 -0.23 -6.79
N VAL A 68 -30.12 -0.75 -6.95
CA VAL A 68 -31.01 -0.33 -8.04
C VAL A 68 -31.39 1.15 -7.88
N ALA A 69 -31.79 1.56 -6.67
CA ALA A 69 -32.19 2.94 -6.41
C ALA A 69 -31.06 3.95 -6.70
N ALA A 70 -29.81 3.59 -6.37
CA ALA A 70 -28.64 4.40 -6.65
C ALA A 70 -28.36 4.57 -8.17
N LEU A 71 -28.84 3.64 -8.99
CA LEU A 71 -28.58 3.60 -10.43
C LEU A 71 -29.76 4.08 -11.29
N ILE A 72 -30.93 4.39 -10.71
CA ILE A 72 -32.08 4.92 -11.46
C ILE A 72 -31.68 6.24 -12.14
N GLY A 73 -31.86 6.28 -13.46
CA GLY A 73 -31.55 7.46 -14.27
C GLY A 73 -30.07 7.60 -14.66
N ILE A 74 -29.20 6.65 -14.30
CA ILE A 74 -27.82 6.56 -14.80
C ILE A 74 -27.83 5.95 -16.21
N ASP A 75 -27.10 6.56 -17.16
CA ASP A 75 -26.98 6.07 -18.53
C ASP A 75 -25.89 5.00 -18.66
N THR A 76 -24.72 5.24 -18.06
CA THR A 76 -23.57 4.33 -18.11
C THR A 76 -23.01 4.06 -16.71
N VAL A 77 -22.76 2.80 -16.39
CA VAL A 77 -22.03 2.39 -15.18
C VAL A 77 -20.63 1.96 -15.57
N ILE A 78 -19.61 2.46 -14.87
CA ILE A 78 -18.21 2.09 -15.06
C ILE A 78 -17.70 1.48 -13.75
N SER A 79 -17.19 0.25 -13.82
CA SER A 79 -16.52 -0.40 -12.71
C SER A 79 -15.01 -0.29 -12.86
N ALA A 80 -14.36 0.47 -11.99
CA ALA A 80 -12.91 0.50 -11.79
C ALA A 80 -12.56 -0.09 -10.41
N ILE A 81 -13.24 -1.18 -10.03
CA ILE A 81 -13.05 -1.85 -8.74
C ILE A 81 -11.69 -2.55 -8.65
N HIS A 82 -11.20 -2.75 -7.43
CA HIS A 82 -9.98 -3.52 -7.19
C HIS A 82 -10.11 -4.96 -7.71
N PHE A 83 -9.04 -5.50 -8.29
CA PHE A 83 -9.05 -6.82 -8.96
C PHE A 83 -9.39 -7.98 -8.02
N GLN A 84 -9.28 -7.80 -6.70
CA GLN A 84 -9.68 -8.81 -5.74
C GLN A 84 -11.19 -8.91 -5.53
N SER A 85 -11.91 -7.83 -5.82
CA SER A 85 -13.34 -7.63 -5.61
C SER A 85 -14.16 -7.78 -6.90
N LEU A 86 -13.63 -8.44 -7.93
CA LEU A 86 -14.35 -8.60 -9.23
C LEU A 86 -15.73 -9.25 -9.08
N ASP A 87 -15.91 -10.12 -8.09
CA ASP A 87 -17.17 -10.81 -7.85
C ASP A 87 -18.29 -9.84 -7.40
N ASP A 88 -17.94 -8.67 -6.85
CA ASP A 88 -18.88 -7.61 -6.47
C ASP A 88 -19.51 -6.91 -7.69
N GLU A 89 -18.99 -7.13 -8.91
CA GLU A 89 -19.61 -6.64 -10.15
C GLU A 89 -20.88 -7.41 -10.52
N ILE A 90 -21.06 -8.62 -10.02
CA ILE A 90 -22.24 -9.45 -10.28
C ILE A 90 -23.51 -8.80 -9.70
N PRO A 91 -23.59 -8.47 -8.39
CA PRO A 91 -24.75 -7.76 -7.85
C PRO A 91 -24.93 -6.36 -8.47
N LEU A 92 -23.83 -5.65 -8.74
CA LEU A 92 -23.87 -4.31 -9.35
C LEU A 92 -24.47 -4.33 -10.78
N SER A 93 -24.03 -5.27 -11.63
CA SER A 93 -24.55 -5.41 -12.99
C SER A 93 -26.02 -5.87 -13.03
N ASN A 94 -26.43 -6.73 -12.09
CA ASN A 94 -27.85 -7.08 -11.91
C ASN A 94 -28.68 -5.83 -11.56
N ALA A 95 -28.18 -4.99 -10.66
CA ALA A 95 -28.85 -3.76 -10.27
C ALA A 95 -28.92 -2.76 -11.44
N ALA A 96 -27.82 -2.60 -12.18
CA ALA A 96 -27.75 -1.76 -13.38
C ALA A 96 -28.79 -2.20 -14.43
N LYS A 97 -28.93 -3.51 -14.66
CA LYS A 97 -29.94 -4.07 -15.56
C LYS A 97 -31.36 -3.72 -15.12
N LYS A 98 -31.68 -3.90 -13.84
CA LYS A 98 -33.00 -3.59 -13.28
C LYS A 98 -33.29 -2.08 -13.26
N ALA A 99 -32.28 -1.25 -13.06
CA ALA A 99 -32.37 0.21 -13.11
C ALA A 99 -32.52 0.79 -14.54
N GLY A 100 -32.30 -0.03 -15.58
CA GLY A 100 -32.42 0.40 -16.98
C GLY A 100 -31.18 1.10 -17.53
N VAL A 101 -29.99 0.85 -16.95
CA VAL A 101 -28.71 1.37 -17.44
C VAL A 101 -28.48 0.95 -18.90
N LYS A 102 -28.05 1.90 -19.74
CA LYS A 102 -27.91 1.72 -21.20
C LYS A 102 -26.58 1.11 -21.58
N ARG A 103 -25.56 1.20 -20.72
CA ARG A 103 -24.27 0.53 -20.91
C ARG A 103 -23.55 0.27 -19.58
N TYR A 104 -22.90 -0.88 -19.49
CA TYR A 104 -22.02 -1.25 -18.39
C TYR A 104 -20.58 -1.46 -18.89
N VAL A 105 -19.60 -0.84 -18.24
CA VAL A 105 -18.17 -1.02 -18.50
C VAL A 105 -17.58 -1.82 -17.35
N PRO A 106 -17.33 -3.14 -17.51
CA PRO A 106 -16.76 -3.96 -16.45
C PRO A 106 -15.28 -3.64 -16.21
N CYS A 107 -14.76 -3.99 -15.02
CA CYS A 107 -13.37 -3.74 -14.66
C CYS A 107 -12.43 -4.67 -15.45
N PHE A 108 -12.01 -4.23 -16.64
CA PHE A 108 -10.98 -4.89 -17.43
C PHE A 108 -9.66 -4.14 -17.29
N PHE A 109 -9.50 -2.98 -17.95
CA PHE A 109 -8.37 -2.04 -17.82
C PHE A 109 -6.99 -2.70 -17.68
N ALA A 110 -6.78 -3.79 -18.41
CA ALA A 110 -5.58 -4.63 -18.32
C ALA A 110 -5.04 -4.96 -19.72
N THR A 111 -4.09 -5.90 -19.78
CA THR A 111 -3.67 -6.51 -21.04
C THR A 111 -4.74 -7.42 -21.60
N ILE A 112 -4.75 -7.57 -22.92
CA ILE A 112 -5.54 -8.62 -23.55
C ILE A 112 -4.86 -9.99 -23.37
N ALA A 113 -5.67 -11.03 -23.25
CA ALA A 113 -5.24 -12.42 -23.38
C ALA A 113 -6.46 -13.31 -23.64
N PRO A 114 -6.30 -14.45 -24.33
CA PRO A 114 -7.34 -15.47 -24.37
C PRO A 114 -7.55 -16.09 -22.97
N ARG A 115 -8.72 -16.72 -22.78
CA ARG A 115 -9.02 -17.47 -21.56
C ARG A 115 -8.05 -18.63 -21.32
N GLY A 116 -7.87 -18.99 -20.06
CA GLY A 116 -7.03 -20.10 -19.62
C GLY A 116 -5.54 -19.77 -19.51
N ILE A 117 -5.16 -18.50 -19.72
CA ILE A 117 -3.77 -18.04 -19.62
C ILE A 117 -3.48 -17.37 -18.28
N MET A 118 -4.43 -16.58 -17.77
CA MET A 118 -4.29 -15.86 -16.50
C MET A 118 -5.56 -15.99 -15.68
N ASP A 119 -5.44 -16.30 -14.41
CA ASP A 119 -6.59 -16.44 -13.49
C ASP A 119 -7.37 -15.13 -13.38
N ALA A 120 -6.66 -14.02 -13.19
CA ALA A 120 -7.26 -12.69 -13.13
C ALA A 120 -8.05 -12.36 -14.41
N ARG A 121 -7.57 -12.82 -15.58
CA ARG A 121 -8.28 -12.64 -16.85
C ARG A 121 -9.54 -13.49 -16.91
N ASP A 122 -9.45 -14.75 -16.52
CA ASP A 122 -10.58 -15.68 -16.53
C ASP A 122 -11.72 -15.21 -15.61
N ARG A 123 -11.38 -14.61 -14.46
CA ARG A 123 -12.36 -14.01 -13.56
C ARG A 123 -13.06 -12.80 -14.16
N LYS A 124 -12.33 -11.88 -14.80
CA LYS A 124 -12.91 -10.73 -15.54
C LYS A 124 -13.84 -11.21 -16.65
N GLU A 125 -13.44 -12.24 -17.38
CA GLU A 125 -14.26 -12.84 -18.43
C GLU A 125 -15.52 -13.54 -17.88
N ALA A 126 -15.45 -14.16 -16.70
CA ALA A 126 -16.62 -14.73 -16.04
C ALA A 126 -17.67 -13.66 -15.64
N VAL A 127 -17.21 -12.48 -15.20
CA VAL A 127 -18.08 -11.31 -14.98
C VAL A 127 -18.74 -10.86 -16.29
N LEU A 128 -17.98 -10.79 -17.38
CA LEU A 128 -18.53 -10.43 -18.69
C LEU A 128 -19.58 -11.44 -19.17
N ASP A 129 -19.34 -12.75 -19.01
CA ASP A 129 -20.34 -13.78 -19.34
C ASP A 129 -21.64 -13.54 -18.58
N HIS A 130 -21.56 -13.16 -17.31
CA HIS A 130 -22.73 -12.83 -16.50
C HIS A 130 -23.50 -11.64 -17.07
N ILE A 131 -22.81 -10.53 -17.35
CA ILE A 131 -23.38 -9.32 -17.96
C ILE A 131 -24.09 -9.65 -19.29
N GLN A 132 -23.48 -10.50 -20.11
CA GLN A 132 -24.06 -10.96 -21.37
C GLN A 132 -25.30 -11.84 -21.15
N ARG A 133 -25.28 -12.77 -20.18
CA ARG A 133 -26.42 -13.64 -19.84
C ARG A 133 -27.65 -12.84 -19.40
N ILE A 134 -27.46 -11.72 -18.70
CA ILE A 134 -28.56 -10.84 -18.28
C ILE A 134 -28.96 -9.82 -19.37
N TYR A 135 -28.36 -9.89 -20.56
CA TYR A 135 -28.60 -8.99 -21.69
C TYR A 135 -28.45 -7.50 -21.31
N LEU A 136 -27.44 -7.17 -20.50
CA LEU A 136 -27.07 -5.79 -20.21
C LEU A 136 -26.08 -5.31 -21.27
N PRO A 137 -26.35 -4.20 -22.00
CA PRO A 137 -25.40 -3.73 -22.99
C PRO A 137 -24.07 -3.35 -22.33
N TYR A 138 -22.96 -3.65 -22.97
CA TYR A 138 -21.64 -3.51 -22.35
C TYR A 138 -20.60 -2.90 -23.27
N THR A 139 -19.49 -2.44 -22.71
CA THR A 139 -18.25 -2.20 -23.48
C THR A 139 -17.07 -2.66 -22.65
N VAL A 140 -16.30 -3.62 -23.15
CA VAL A 140 -15.03 -4.03 -22.52
C VAL A 140 -13.94 -3.08 -22.99
N ILE A 141 -13.15 -2.55 -22.06
CA ILE A 141 -12.02 -1.67 -22.36
C ILE A 141 -10.76 -2.28 -21.75
N ASP A 142 -9.88 -2.79 -22.60
CA ASP A 142 -8.52 -3.18 -22.22
C ASP A 142 -7.56 -2.06 -22.65
N VAL A 143 -6.52 -1.82 -21.85
CA VAL A 143 -5.64 -0.64 -22.01
C VAL A 143 -4.17 -1.01 -22.23
N GLY A 144 -3.88 -2.29 -22.37
CA GLY A 144 -2.51 -2.79 -22.45
C GLY A 144 -1.80 -2.76 -21.11
N TRP A 145 -0.47 -2.63 -21.16
CA TRP A 145 0.42 -2.59 -19.99
C TRP A 145 0.79 -1.15 -19.66
N TRP A 146 0.82 -0.77 -18.38
CA TRP A 146 1.03 0.62 -18.00
C TRP A 146 2.50 1.02 -18.00
N TYR A 147 2.80 2.24 -18.41
CA TYR A 147 4.17 2.78 -18.35
C TYR A 147 4.75 2.72 -16.93
N GLN A 148 3.92 3.01 -15.93
CA GLN A 148 4.23 2.99 -14.50
C GLN A 148 4.72 1.63 -13.97
N ILE A 149 4.48 0.53 -14.71
CA ILE A 149 4.97 -0.83 -14.42
C ILE A 149 5.78 -1.42 -15.58
N THR A 150 6.22 -0.56 -16.50
CA THR A 150 7.00 -0.95 -17.69
C THR A 150 8.47 -0.60 -17.56
N LEU A 151 8.81 0.52 -16.92
CA LEU A 151 10.19 1.00 -16.93
C LEU A 151 11.09 0.24 -15.94
N PRO A 152 12.36 -0.02 -16.31
CA PRO A 152 13.38 -0.49 -15.39
C PRO A 152 13.88 0.64 -14.46
N ARG A 153 14.55 0.27 -13.37
CA ARG A 153 15.36 1.20 -12.57
C ARG A 153 16.56 1.71 -13.36
N VAL A 154 17.03 2.88 -12.97
CA VAL A 154 18.30 3.48 -13.44
C VAL A 154 19.17 3.86 -12.24
N PRO A 155 20.50 3.89 -12.38
CA PRO A 155 21.41 4.14 -11.25
C PRO A 155 21.14 5.43 -10.47
N SER A 156 20.64 6.49 -11.12
CA SER A 156 20.29 7.75 -10.45
C SER A 156 18.97 7.71 -9.67
N GLY A 157 18.14 6.67 -9.80
CA GLY A 157 16.81 6.61 -9.18
C GLY A 157 15.80 7.61 -9.74
N LYS A 158 16.13 8.39 -10.79
CA LYS A 158 15.28 9.45 -11.37
C LYS A 158 13.89 9.00 -11.81
N LEU A 159 13.70 7.72 -12.07
CA LEU A 159 12.40 7.19 -12.48
C LEU A 159 11.56 6.72 -11.29
N ASP A 160 12.16 6.44 -10.14
CA ASP A 160 11.57 5.62 -9.08
C ASP A 160 10.25 6.20 -8.54
N GLN A 161 10.15 7.53 -8.40
CA GLN A 161 8.93 8.21 -7.94
C GLN A 161 7.74 8.09 -8.89
N SER A 162 7.99 7.76 -10.16
CA SER A 162 6.96 7.62 -11.20
C SER A 162 6.59 6.16 -11.48
N LEU A 163 7.22 5.21 -10.80
CA LEU A 163 6.98 3.79 -10.96
C LEU A 163 6.08 3.27 -9.84
N VAL A 164 5.05 2.52 -10.22
CA VAL A 164 4.27 1.70 -9.28
C VAL A 164 5.05 0.43 -8.95
N PHE A 165 5.75 -0.14 -9.93
CA PHE A 165 6.69 -1.24 -9.72
C PHE A 165 7.75 -1.25 -10.83
N PRO A 166 9.06 -1.29 -10.52
CA PRO A 166 10.08 -1.33 -11.55
C PRO A 166 10.10 -2.69 -12.26
N ASN A 167 10.23 -2.69 -13.58
CA ASN A 167 10.36 -3.90 -14.37
C ASN A 167 11.79 -4.08 -14.90
N ASN A 168 12.68 -4.55 -14.03
CA ASN A 168 14.07 -4.84 -14.38
C ASN A 168 14.22 -6.15 -15.18
N ASN A 169 13.22 -7.03 -15.12
CA ASN A 169 13.29 -8.39 -15.66
C ASN A 169 13.02 -8.40 -17.16
N ILE A 170 14.02 -8.76 -17.95
CA ILE A 170 13.85 -9.07 -19.37
C ILE A 170 13.32 -10.50 -19.52
N ILE A 171 12.06 -10.60 -19.91
CA ILE A 171 11.31 -11.84 -20.00
C ILE A 171 11.59 -12.52 -21.34
N ALA A 172 12.04 -13.77 -21.32
CA ALA A 172 12.27 -14.60 -22.50
C ALA A 172 13.00 -13.86 -23.65
N GLY A 173 14.02 -13.07 -23.31
CA GLY A 173 14.83 -12.31 -24.27
C GLY A 173 14.36 -10.88 -24.52
N GLY A 174 13.10 -10.53 -24.22
CA GLY A 174 12.60 -9.15 -24.24
C GLY A 174 12.24 -8.59 -25.61
N ASP A 175 12.13 -9.45 -26.62
CA ASP A 175 11.84 -9.06 -28.02
C ASP A 175 10.35 -9.16 -28.39
N ILE A 176 9.50 -9.55 -27.44
CA ILE A 176 8.07 -9.65 -27.65
C ILE A 176 7.41 -8.27 -27.49
N PRO A 177 6.68 -7.76 -28.50
CA PRO A 177 6.01 -6.48 -28.41
C PRO A 177 4.79 -6.54 -27.48
N SER A 178 4.54 -5.45 -26.78
CA SER A 178 3.39 -5.26 -25.90
C SER A 178 2.72 -3.91 -26.17
N ALA A 179 1.39 -3.86 -26.16
CA ALA A 179 0.62 -2.62 -26.22
C ALA A 179 0.72 -1.90 -24.88
N LEU A 180 1.12 -0.63 -24.92
CA LEU A 180 1.44 0.18 -23.74
C LEU A 180 0.62 1.47 -23.70
N SER A 181 0.36 1.94 -22.47
CA SER A 181 -0.35 3.20 -22.19
C SER A 181 0.15 3.86 -20.91
N ASP A 182 0.01 5.18 -20.82
CA ASP A 182 0.07 5.89 -19.53
C ASP A 182 -1.28 5.74 -18.80
N VAL A 183 -1.27 5.40 -17.51
CA VAL A 183 -2.49 5.39 -16.68
C VAL A 183 -3.27 6.70 -16.81
N ARG A 184 -2.60 7.84 -16.91
CA ARG A 184 -3.21 9.17 -16.99
C ARG A 184 -4.05 9.40 -18.25
N ASP A 185 -3.78 8.65 -19.32
CA ASP A 185 -4.53 8.77 -20.58
C ASP A 185 -5.70 7.79 -20.69
N ILE A 186 -5.80 6.80 -19.79
CA ILE A 186 -6.91 5.84 -19.76
C ILE A 186 -8.25 6.57 -19.76
N GLY A 187 -8.41 7.60 -18.94
CA GLY A 187 -9.66 8.36 -18.87
C GLY A 187 -10.05 9.04 -20.17
N LYS A 188 -9.08 9.54 -20.95
CA LYS A 188 -9.35 10.18 -22.24
C LYS A 188 -9.93 9.17 -23.23
N TYR A 189 -9.35 7.97 -23.28
CA TYR A 189 -9.88 6.87 -24.08
C TYR A 189 -11.26 6.44 -23.60
N VAL A 190 -11.44 6.28 -22.28
CA VAL A 190 -12.73 5.90 -21.70
C VAL A 190 -13.80 6.93 -22.06
N ALA A 191 -13.53 8.23 -21.91
CA ALA A 191 -14.47 9.29 -22.27
C ALA A 191 -14.92 9.23 -23.74
N ALA A 192 -13.98 9.02 -24.67
CA ALA A 192 -14.29 8.86 -26.10
C ALA A 192 -15.11 7.60 -26.36
N ILE A 193 -14.71 6.46 -25.78
CA ILE A 193 -15.39 5.16 -25.93
C ILE A 193 -16.80 5.24 -25.35
N VAL A 194 -16.97 5.80 -24.15
CA VAL A 194 -18.27 5.95 -23.52
C VAL A 194 -19.14 7.06 -24.14
N SER A 195 -18.65 7.78 -25.13
CA SER A 195 -19.49 8.69 -25.93
C SER A 195 -19.98 8.05 -27.23
N ASP A 196 -19.35 6.94 -27.64
CA ASP A 196 -19.50 6.41 -28.98
C ASP A 196 -20.42 5.17 -29.03
N PRO A 197 -21.59 5.25 -29.69
CA PRO A 197 -22.51 4.13 -29.80
C PRO A 197 -21.93 2.95 -30.59
N ARG A 198 -20.88 3.15 -31.41
CA ARG A 198 -20.20 2.07 -32.15
C ARG A 198 -19.51 1.06 -31.24
N THR A 199 -19.26 1.43 -29.97
CA THR A 199 -18.56 0.60 -28.99
C THR A 199 -19.49 -0.21 -28.09
N ILE A 200 -20.82 -0.05 -28.23
CA ILE A 200 -21.81 -0.84 -27.50
C ILE A 200 -21.74 -2.30 -27.96
N ASN A 201 -21.67 -3.21 -26.99
CA ASN A 201 -21.45 -4.64 -27.13
C ASN A 201 -20.14 -4.99 -27.84
N LYS A 202 -19.11 -4.15 -27.69
CA LYS A 202 -17.77 -4.37 -28.25
C LYS A 202 -16.73 -4.52 -27.17
N ARG A 203 -15.60 -5.09 -27.58
CA ARG A 203 -14.33 -5.05 -26.85
C ARG A 203 -13.41 -4.06 -27.54
N VAL A 204 -12.83 -3.14 -26.79
CA VAL A 204 -11.96 -2.07 -27.31
C VAL A 204 -10.59 -2.21 -26.68
N LEU A 205 -9.54 -2.22 -27.50
CA LEU A 205 -8.16 -2.08 -27.03
C LEU A 205 -7.76 -0.61 -27.20
N ALA A 206 -7.58 0.07 -26.07
CA ALA A 206 -7.21 1.47 -25.99
C ALA A 206 -5.75 1.60 -25.54
N PHE A 207 -4.86 1.84 -26.48
CA PHE A 207 -3.43 1.90 -26.20
C PHE A 207 -2.73 3.03 -26.95
N THR A 208 -1.62 3.51 -26.40
CA THR A 208 -0.88 4.63 -26.98
C THR A 208 0.19 4.18 -27.96
N GLU A 209 0.97 3.16 -27.63
CA GLU A 209 2.04 2.65 -28.50
C GLU A 209 2.38 1.18 -28.24
N THR A 210 3.25 0.62 -29.07
CA THR A 210 3.72 -0.76 -28.92
C THR A 210 5.24 -0.74 -28.86
N LYS A 211 5.80 -1.42 -27.85
CA LYS A 211 7.25 -1.56 -27.65
C LYS A 211 7.59 -2.97 -27.16
N THR A 212 8.78 -3.44 -27.47
CA THR A 212 9.41 -4.58 -26.78
C THR A 212 10.14 -4.09 -25.53
N GLN A 213 10.46 -4.99 -24.59
CA GLN A 213 11.25 -4.61 -23.41
C GLN A 213 12.64 -4.10 -23.81
N ASN A 214 13.26 -4.72 -24.82
CA ASN A 214 14.55 -4.24 -25.33
C ASN A 214 14.46 -2.82 -25.93
N GLU A 215 13.34 -2.46 -26.56
CA GLU A 215 13.11 -1.09 -27.04
C GLU A 215 12.87 -0.11 -25.90
N VAL A 216 12.13 -0.52 -24.85
CA VAL A 216 11.94 0.29 -23.63
C VAL A 216 13.29 0.62 -22.99
N HIS A 217 14.14 -0.39 -22.74
CA HIS A 217 15.45 -0.17 -22.11
C HIS A 217 16.34 0.74 -22.97
N LYS A 218 16.36 0.54 -24.29
CA LYS A 218 17.09 1.43 -25.21
C LYS A 218 16.57 2.86 -25.17
N LEU A 219 15.26 3.04 -25.02
CA LEU A 219 14.64 4.35 -24.92
C LEU A 219 15.03 5.04 -23.61
N VAL A 220 14.97 4.33 -22.48
CA VAL A 220 15.43 4.86 -21.18
C VAL A 220 16.91 5.25 -21.26
N GLU A 221 17.77 4.40 -21.81
CA GLU A 221 19.21 4.70 -21.98
C GLU A 221 19.42 5.93 -22.87
N LYS A 222 18.67 6.05 -23.97
CA LYS A 222 18.72 7.20 -24.87
C LYS A 222 18.29 8.49 -24.18
N VAL A 223 17.20 8.47 -23.42
CA VAL A 223 16.59 9.67 -22.83
C VAL A 223 17.39 10.16 -21.63
N LEU A 224 17.88 9.24 -20.78
CA LEU A 224 18.55 9.61 -19.53
C LEU A 224 20.07 9.63 -19.65
N GLY A 225 20.64 9.00 -20.69
CA GLY A 225 22.09 8.84 -20.82
C GLY A 225 22.69 7.85 -19.81
N GLU A 226 21.86 7.04 -19.16
CA GLU A 226 22.24 6.10 -18.10
C GLU A 226 21.79 4.69 -18.47
N LYS A 227 22.58 3.67 -18.12
CA LYS A 227 22.25 2.28 -18.41
C LYS A 227 21.20 1.75 -17.42
N PRO A 228 20.03 1.30 -17.88
CA PRO A 228 19.03 0.75 -16.98
C PRO A 228 19.47 -0.59 -16.37
N GLU A 229 19.00 -0.85 -15.16
CA GLU A 229 19.13 -2.15 -14.52
C GLU A 229 18.47 -3.22 -15.39
N ARG A 230 19.15 -4.35 -15.53
CA ARG A 230 18.70 -5.44 -16.39
C ARG A 230 18.98 -6.77 -15.72
N THR A 231 17.92 -7.51 -15.48
CA THR A 231 17.95 -8.93 -15.12
C THR A 231 17.32 -9.75 -16.24
N THR A 232 17.57 -11.05 -16.28
CA THR A 232 17.00 -11.94 -17.30
C THR A 232 16.19 -13.02 -16.62
N LEU A 233 15.01 -13.27 -17.15
CA LEU A 233 14.14 -14.35 -16.68
C LEU A 233 13.72 -15.21 -17.87
N SER A 234 14.16 -16.46 -17.89
CA SER A 234 13.80 -17.39 -18.95
C SER A 234 12.36 -17.87 -18.81
N LYS A 235 11.82 -18.44 -19.87
CA LYS A 235 10.50 -19.08 -19.84
C LYS A 235 10.46 -20.20 -18.81
N GLU A 236 11.50 -21.02 -18.75
CA GLU A 236 11.60 -22.17 -17.86
C GLU A 236 11.62 -21.72 -16.39
N GLN A 237 12.35 -20.63 -16.08
CA GLN A 237 12.35 -20.04 -14.74
C GLN A 237 10.97 -19.51 -14.35
N LEU A 238 10.23 -18.88 -15.29
CA LEU A 238 8.85 -18.47 -15.05
C LEU A 238 7.92 -19.67 -14.80
N GLU A 239 8.09 -20.76 -15.55
CA GLU A 239 7.31 -21.99 -15.35
C GLU A 239 7.59 -22.62 -13.98
N GLU A 240 8.85 -22.61 -13.52
CA GLU A 240 9.24 -23.04 -12.18
C GLU A 240 8.63 -22.14 -11.09
N MET A 241 8.64 -20.82 -11.27
CA MET A 241 8.00 -19.86 -10.37
C MET A 241 6.47 -20.03 -10.31
N LEU A 242 5.85 -20.48 -11.40
CA LEU A 242 4.42 -20.75 -11.48
C LEU A 242 4.03 -22.14 -10.92
N ALA A 243 4.96 -23.08 -10.86
CA ALA A 243 4.68 -24.46 -10.44
C ALA A 243 4.00 -24.59 -9.07
N PRO A 244 4.36 -23.81 -8.02
CA PRO A 244 3.69 -23.86 -6.72
C PRO A 244 2.20 -23.46 -6.76
N PHE A 245 1.79 -22.68 -7.75
CA PHE A 245 0.41 -22.21 -7.89
C PHE A 245 -0.47 -23.12 -8.73
N LYS A 246 0.10 -24.18 -9.31
CA LYS A 246 -0.60 -25.07 -10.24
C LYS A 246 -1.80 -25.75 -9.55
N GLY A 247 -2.98 -25.53 -10.09
CA GLY A 247 -4.23 -26.09 -9.57
C GLY A 247 -4.81 -25.34 -8.36
N SER A 248 -4.15 -24.27 -7.89
CA SER A 248 -4.73 -23.38 -6.88
C SER A 248 -5.87 -22.56 -7.48
N THR A 249 -6.92 -22.37 -6.70
CA THR A 249 -8.03 -21.44 -6.99
C THR A 249 -7.97 -20.18 -6.12
N GLU A 250 -6.96 -20.06 -5.26
CA GLU A 250 -6.77 -18.88 -4.42
C GLU A 250 -6.18 -17.74 -5.24
N GLN A 251 -6.68 -16.53 -4.98
CA GLN A 251 -6.12 -15.32 -5.57
C GLN A 251 -4.74 -15.07 -4.99
N ASN A 252 -3.74 -14.90 -5.85
CA ASN A 252 -2.38 -14.65 -5.42
C ASN A 252 -1.73 -13.60 -6.33
N GLN A 253 -1.20 -12.54 -5.72
CA GLN A 253 -0.62 -11.42 -6.45
C GLN A 253 0.66 -11.82 -7.20
N MET A 254 1.54 -12.62 -6.58
CA MET A 254 2.77 -13.10 -7.22
C MET A 254 2.46 -14.00 -8.42
N ARG A 255 1.51 -14.93 -8.26
CA ARG A 255 0.98 -15.72 -9.38
C ARG A 255 0.51 -14.81 -10.52
N SER A 256 -0.23 -13.75 -10.20
CA SER A 256 -0.79 -12.84 -11.21
C SER A 256 0.32 -12.13 -12.00
N ILE A 257 1.38 -11.66 -11.32
CA ILE A 257 2.55 -11.04 -11.96
C ILE A 257 3.23 -12.03 -12.93
N TYR A 258 3.45 -13.27 -12.48
CA TYR A 258 4.10 -14.29 -13.29
C TYR A 258 3.24 -14.72 -14.49
N GLU A 259 1.93 -14.83 -14.32
CA GLU A 259 0.98 -15.11 -15.39
C GLU A 259 0.94 -13.97 -16.42
N TYR A 260 1.02 -12.71 -15.99
CA TYR A 260 1.16 -11.57 -16.91
C TYR A 260 2.47 -11.66 -17.69
N TRP A 261 3.61 -11.90 -17.04
CA TRP A 261 4.90 -12.07 -17.72
C TRP A 261 4.89 -13.25 -18.70
N MET A 262 4.24 -14.36 -18.36
CA MET A 262 4.03 -15.48 -19.28
C MET A 262 3.15 -15.08 -20.47
N SER A 263 2.09 -14.32 -20.24
CA SER A 263 1.14 -13.90 -21.27
C SER A 263 1.73 -12.90 -22.26
N TRP A 264 2.17 -11.72 -21.79
CA TRP A 264 2.68 -10.69 -22.69
C TRP A 264 4.17 -10.88 -23.03
N GLY A 265 4.99 -11.39 -22.11
CA GLY A 265 6.44 -11.46 -22.26
C GLY A 265 6.94 -12.74 -22.95
N VAL A 266 6.23 -13.86 -22.82
CA VAL A 266 6.59 -15.14 -23.47
C VAL A 266 5.69 -15.44 -24.66
N ARG A 267 4.37 -15.37 -24.47
CA ARG A 267 3.39 -15.75 -25.51
C ARG A 267 3.09 -14.62 -26.50
N GLY A 268 3.30 -13.37 -26.08
CA GLY A 268 2.99 -12.18 -26.88
C GLY A 268 1.50 -11.90 -27.03
N ASP A 269 0.69 -12.29 -26.04
CA ASP A 269 -0.75 -12.12 -26.11
C ASP A 269 -1.15 -10.62 -26.23
N ASN A 270 -0.42 -9.70 -25.59
CA ASN A 270 -0.77 -8.27 -25.51
C ASN A 270 -0.38 -7.42 -26.74
N THR A 271 -0.86 -7.78 -27.93
CA THR A 271 -0.58 -7.03 -29.18
C THR A 271 -1.86 -6.57 -29.89
N PRO A 272 -1.80 -5.49 -30.70
CA PRO A 272 -2.94 -5.07 -31.51
C PRO A 272 -3.43 -6.16 -32.47
N GLN A 273 -2.52 -6.94 -33.04
CA GLN A 273 -2.84 -8.05 -33.93
C GLN A 273 -3.63 -9.15 -33.20
N ASN A 274 -3.21 -9.51 -31.99
CA ASN A 274 -3.93 -10.49 -31.17
C ASN A 274 -5.27 -9.94 -30.67
N ALA A 275 -5.36 -8.64 -30.40
CA ALA A 275 -6.62 -8.01 -30.06
C ALA A 275 -7.63 -8.11 -31.22
N ILE A 276 -7.22 -7.77 -32.44
CA ILE A 276 -8.04 -7.93 -33.64
C ILE A 276 -8.46 -9.39 -33.81
N TYR A 277 -7.54 -10.34 -33.63
CA TYR A 277 -7.84 -11.78 -33.68
C TYR A 277 -8.92 -12.19 -32.66
N LEU A 278 -8.87 -11.65 -31.44
CA LEU A 278 -9.86 -11.87 -30.39
C LEU A 278 -11.16 -11.06 -30.57
N GLY A 279 -11.31 -10.35 -31.70
CA GLY A 279 -12.51 -9.60 -32.04
C GLY A 279 -12.60 -8.21 -31.41
N TYR A 280 -11.48 -7.64 -30.95
CA TYR A 280 -11.42 -6.27 -30.48
C TYR A 280 -11.45 -5.29 -31.64
N VAL A 281 -12.05 -4.12 -31.40
CA VAL A 281 -11.81 -2.92 -32.20
C VAL A 281 -10.71 -2.09 -31.56
N LEU A 282 -9.86 -1.46 -32.35
CA LEU A 282 -8.78 -0.63 -31.82
C LEU A 282 -9.26 0.80 -31.62
N ALA A 283 -9.01 1.39 -30.45
CA ALA A 283 -9.37 2.79 -30.19
C ALA A 283 -8.72 3.74 -31.20
N LYS A 284 -7.49 3.43 -31.65
CA LYS A 284 -6.78 4.20 -32.68
C LYS A 284 -7.49 4.23 -34.04
N GLU A 285 -8.23 3.18 -34.39
CA GLU A 285 -9.01 3.14 -35.63
C GLU A 285 -10.32 3.92 -35.49
N LEU A 286 -10.92 3.90 -34.30
CA LEU A 286 -12.15 4.65 -34.00
C LEU A 286 -11.91 6.16 -33.81
N TYR A 287 -10.75 6.51 -33.24
CA TYR A 287 -10.37 7.85 -32.81
C TYR A 287 -8.92 8.18 -33.25
N PRO A 288 -8.65 8.33 -34.56
CA PRO A 288 -7.29 8.55 -35.06
C PRO A 288 -6.64 9.85 -34.57
N SER A 289 -7.46 10.83 -34.13
CA SER A 289 -6.99 12.09 -33.54
C SER A 289 -6.66 12.00 -32.06
N LEU A 290 -7.11 10.95 -31.36
CA LEU A 290 -6.88 10.78 -29.93
C LEU A 290 -5.53 10.11 -29.70
N GLN A 291 -4.55 10.89 -29.25
CA GLN A 291 -3.22 10.42 -28.93
C GLN A 291 -2.97 10.55 -27.42
N GLY A 292 -2.45 9.47 -26.82
CA GLY A 292 -1.92 9.51 -25.47
C GLY A 292 -0.48 10.00 -25.47
N ARG A 293 0.07 10.21 -24.28
CA ARG A 293 1.46 10.56 -24.02
C ARG A 293 2.37 9.44 -24.51
N SER A 294 3.39 9.80 -25.27
CA SER A 294 4.40 8.82 -25.67
C SER A 294 5.22 8.36 -24.47
N LEU A 295 5.77 7.16 -24.55
CA LEU A 295 6.69 6.63 -23.53
C LEU A 295 7.93 7.51 -23.39
N GLU A 296 8.39 8.13 -24.49
CA GLU A 296 9.54 9.05 -24.44
C GLU A 296 9.21 10.31 -23.61
N GLU A 297 8.03 10.91 -23.79
CA GLU A 297 7.55 12.03 -22.96
C GLU A 297 7.35 11.61 -21.51
N PHE A 298 6.77 10.43 -21.28
CA PHE A 298 6.63 9.88 -19.94
C PHE A 298 7.97 9.76 -19.21
N ILE A 299 9.00 9.20 -19.87
CA ILE A 299 10.34 9.06 -19.27
C ILE A 299 10.95 10.42 -18.96
N LYS A 300 10.77 11.43 -19.83
CA LYS A 300 11.27 12.79 -19.58
C LYS A 300 10.58 13.44 -18.38
N ASP A 301 9.25 13.37 -18.33
CA ASP A 301 8.48 13.94 -17.22
C ASP A 301 8.81 13.25 -15.90
N ALA A 302 8.92 11.93 -15.92
CA ALA A 302 9.32 11.14 -14.77
C ALA A 302 10.70 11.54 -14.24
N ALA A 303 11.68 11.70 -15.13
CA ALA A 303 13.04 12.06 -14.76
C ALA A 303 13.20 13.49 -14.22
N GLU A 304 12.25 14.37 -14.53
CA GLU A 304 12.19 15.74 -14.03
C GLU A 304 11.32 15.88 -12.78
N GLY A 305 10.78 14.78 -12.25
CA GLY A 305 9.89 14.78 -11.08
C GLY A 305 8.53 15.44 -11.34
N ARG A 306 8.13 15.60 -12.61
CA ARG A 306 6.85 16.20 -12.99
C ARG A 306 5.73 15.17 -12.93
N ASN A 307 5.22 14.95 -11.72
CA ASN A 307 3.97 14.23 -11.48
C ASN A 307 2.94 15.17 -10.84
N GLU A 308 1.77 15.29 -11.50
CA GLU A 308 0.54 16.07 -11.18
C GLU A 308 0.33 17.44 -11.87
N ASP A 309 -0.78 17.52 -12.63
CA ASP A 309 -1.73 18.64 -12.82
C ASP A 309 -1.28 20.11 -12.99
N ASP A 310 -0.18 20.40 -13.70
CA ASP A 310 0.13 21.76 -14.26
C ASP A 310 -0.84 22.23 -15.38
N ALA A 311 -2.12 21.83 -15.34
CA ALA A 311 -3.15 22.22 -16.31
C ALA A 311 -4.29 23.06 -15.70
N SER A 312 -4.05 23.72 -14.57
CA SER A 312 -4.92 24.81 -14.09
C SER A 312 -4.13 26.03 -13.63
N ASP A 313 -3.41 26.68 -14.55
CA ASP A 313 -3.05 28.08 -14.41
C ASP A 313 -4.32 28.95 -14.57
N GLN A 314 -5.01 29.18 -13.45
CA GLN A 314 -5.67 30.45 -13.21
C GLN A 314 -4.98 31.15 -12.05
N ASP A 315 -4.08 32.04 -12.45
CA ASP A 315 -3.58 33.21 -11.75
C ASP A 315 -4.46 33.64 -10.55
N SER A 316 -3.93 33.46 -9.36
CA SER A 316 -4.27 34.31 -8.21
C SER A 316 -2.99 34.66 -7.47
N THR A 317 -2.32 35.67 -8.01
CA THR A 317 -1.48 36.60 -7.25
C THR A 317 -2.18 37.04 -5.96
N TYR A 318 -1.62 36.69 -4.81
CA TYR A 318 -1.77 37.46 -3.58
C TYR A 318 -0.46 37.42 -2.79
N ASP A 319 0.01 38.63 -2.48
CA ASP A 319 1.32 38.96 -1.95
C ASP A 319 1.63 38.35 -0.57
N ASP A 320 2.94 38.15 -0.42
CA ASP A 320 3.77 37.97 0.77
C ASP A 320 3.45 38.94 1.93
N ASP A 321 3.31 38.41 3.15
CA ASP A 321 3.99 38.96 4.32
C ASP A 321 4.13 37.90 5.44
N GLY A 322 5.36 37.43 5.63
CA GLY A 322 5.94 37.30 6.97
C GLY A 322 5.61 36.06 7.81
N SER A 323 6.36 34.96 7.62
CA SER A 323 6.93 34.25 8.78
C SER A 323 8.24 33.53 8.43
N ILE A 324 9.28 33.86 9.19
CA ILE A 324 10.59 33.22 9.17
C ILE A 324 10.47 31.91 9.96
N ALA A 325 10.52 30.77 9.27
CA ALA A 325 11.25 29.55 9.63
C ALA A 325 10.71 28.32 8.88
N SER A 326 11.41 27.88 7.83
CA SER A 326 11.56 26.44 7.60
C SER A 326 12.81 26.21 6.76
N SER A 327 13.91 25.87 7.42
CA SER A 327 15.08 25.30 6.77
C SER A 327 14.89 23.78 6.69
N THR A 328 13.90 23.32 5.91
CA THR A 328 13.84 21.93 5.46
C THR A 328 14.77 21.82 4.26
N ALA A 329 15.91 21.15 4.44
CA ALA A 329 16.79 20.81 3.32
C ALA A 329 16.07 19.79 2.42
N SER A 330 16.14 20.01 1.11
CA SER A 330 15.67 19.03 0.13
C SER A 330 16.41 17.70 0.29
N LEU A 331 15.68 16.59 0.17
CA LEU A 331 16.23 15.23 0.28
C LEU A 331 17.31 15.00 -0.77
N SER A 332 18.51 14.58 -0.35
CA SER A 332 19.56 14.13 -1.28
C SER A 332 19.28 12.70 -1.74
N GLU A 333 19.60 12.35 -3.00
CA GLU A 333 19.45 10.99 -3.58
C GLU A 333 19.99 9.88 -2.66
N SER A 334 21.09 10.13 -1.93
CA SER A 334 21.71 9.16 -1.02
C SER A 334 20.85 8.70 0.17
N ILE A 335 19.74 9.38 0.46
CA ILE A 335 18.79 8.99 1.53
C ILE A 335 17.95 7.77 1.11
N PHE A 336 17.80 7.53 -0.20
CA PHE A 336 17.07 6.40 -0.78
C PHE A 336 17.97 5.20 -1.14
N ASP A 337 19.27 5.26 -0.85
CA ASP A 337 20.25 4.19 -1.11
C ASP A 337 20.06 2.99 -0.17
N TYR A 338 18.91 2.33 -0.20
CA TYR A 338 18.60 1.20 0.67
C TYR A 338 19.54 0.01 0.45
N ARG A 339 19.85 -0.72 1.54
CA ARG A 339 20.58 -1.98 1.44
C ARG A 339 19.62 -3.05 0.93
N SER A 340 20.03 -3.85 -0.05
CA SER A 340 19.24 -4.96 -0.57
C SER A 340 19.83 -6.29 -0.10
N LEU A 341 19.02 -7.09 0.59
CA LEU A 341 19.38 -8.41 1.10
C LEU A 341 18.35 -9.43 0.60
N HIS A 342 18.78 -10.30 -0.31
CA HIS A 342 17.94 -11.38 -0.86
C HIS A 342 16.55 -10.92 -1.36
N GLY A 343 16.49 -9.76 -2.01
CA GLY A 343 15.24 -9.22 -2.56
C GLY A 343 14.38 -8.42 -1.58
N ARG A 344 14.87 -8.20 -0.35
CA ARG A 344 14.28 -7.30 0.64
C ARG A 344 15.11 -6.02 0.78
N THR A 345 14.48 -4.88 0.96
CA THR A 345 15.20 -3.60 1.19
C THR A 345 15.19 -3.24 2.67
N PHE A 346 16.29 -2.69 3.17
CA PHE A 346 16.41 -2.18 4.54
C PHE A 346 17.07 -0.81 4.53
N GLN A 347 16.86 -0.04 5.60
CA GLN A 347 17.42 1.30 5.67
C GLN A 347 18.95 1.28 5.71
N ASN A 348 19.60 2.15 4.93
CA ASN A 348 21.05 2.32 4.89
C ASN A 348 21.47 3.66 5.50
N SER A 349 20.97 3.93 6.71
CA SER A 349 21.35 5.15 7.44
C SER A 349 22.78 5.05 7.96
N LYS A 350 23.52 6.16 7.89
CA LYS A 350 24.86 6.31 8.46
C LYS A 350 24.84 6.45 9.99
N THR A 351 23.69 6.72 10.58
CA THR A 351 23.54 6.98 12.02
C THR A 351 23.03 5.76 12.77
N THR A 352 22.17 4.96 12.14
CA THR A 352 21.52 3.80 12.77
C THR A 352 21.29 2.63 11.80
N GLU A 353 21.81 1.45 12.15
CA GLU A 353 21.52 0.22 11.39
C GLU A 353 20.15 -0.38 11.74
N TYR A 354 19.09 0.00 11.04
CA TYR A 354 17.76 -0.55 11.31
C TYR A 354 17.59 -1.98 10.75
N TRP A 355 16.94 -2.83 11.54
CA TRP A 355 16.84 -4.27 11.28
C TRP A 355 15.56 -4.68 10.55
N GLY A 356 14.52 -3.83 10.57
CA GLY A 356 13.29 -4.07 9.84
C GLY A 356 13.43 -3.73 8.35
N PRO A 357 12.85 -4.53 7.44
CA PRO A 357 12.78 -4.14 6.04
C PRO A 357 11.90 -2.90 5.85
N ASN A 358 12.04 -2.24 4.69
CA ASN A 358 11.25 -1.06 4.30
C ASN A 358 10.62 -1.22 2.90
N ASP A 359 10.54 -2.45 2.40
CA ASP A 359 9.85 -2.82 1.17
C ASP A 359 8.34 -2.93 1.34
N ASP A 360 7.60 -2.92 0.22
CA ASP A 360 6.12 -3.00 0.19
C ASP A 360 5.56 -4.20 0.94
N ARG A 361 6.28 -5.33 0.92
CA ARG A 361 5.87 -6.52 1.66
C ARG A 361 5.87 -6.25 3.17
N GLN A 362 6.93 -5.61 3.67
CA GLN A 362 6.97 -5.20 5.07
C GLN A 362 5.94 -4.11 5.38
N ASN A 363 5.75 -3.13 4.49
CA ASN A 363 4.78 -2.05 4.67
C ASN A 363 3.34 -2.58 4.77
N ASN A 364 2.96 -3.54 3.93
CA ASN A 364 1.69 -4.25 4.04
C ASN A 364 1.54 -4.95 5.40
N GLY A 365 2.61 -5.58 5.89
CA GLY A 365 2.63 -6.16 7.24
C GLY A 365 2.41 -5.12 8.33
N LEU A 366 3.04 -3.94 8.23
CA LEU A 366 2.88 -2.84 9.19
C LEU A 366 1.45 -2.28 9.20
N ASP A 367 0.79 -2.18 8.05
CA ASP A 367 -0.59 -1.71 7.95
C ASP A 367 -1.59 -2.72 8.57
N ILE A 368 -1.35 -4.02 8.36
CA ILE A 368 -2.10 -5.09 9.05
C ILE A 368 -1.87 -5.00 10.57
N ALA A 369 -0.62 -4.77 11.00
CA ALA A 369 -0.28 -4.59 12.40
C ALA A 369 -0.93 -3.33 13.00
N HIS A 370 -1.05 -2.25 12.24
CA HIS A 370 -1.78 -1.07 12.68
C HIS A 370 -3.25 -1.42 12.95
N HIS A 371 -3.93 -2.06 11.99
CA HIS A 371 -5.33 -2.44 12.13
C HIS A 371 -5.57 -3.35 13.34
N LEU A 372 -4.76 -4.41 13.53
CA LEU A 372 -4.94 -5.32 14.68
C LEU A 372 -4.74 -4.61 16.02
N MET A 373 -3.82 -3.63 16.10
CA MET A 373 -3.56 -2.89 17.33
C MET A 373 -4.69 -1.92 17.68
N VAL A 374 -5.33 -1.31 16.67
CA VAL A 374 -6.53 -0.48 16.85
C VAL A 374 -7.70 -1.33 17.32
N MET A 375 -7.93 -2.49 16.69
CA MET A 375 -8.94 -3.45 17.15
C MET A 375 -8.71 -3.88 18.61
N LEU A 376 -7.46 -4.17 18.97
CA LEU A 376 -7.09 -4.59 20.33
C LEU A 376 -7.48 -3.53 21.38
N LYS A 377 -7.44 -2.25 21.02
CA LYS A 377 -7.81 -1.09 21.85
C LYS A 377 -9.28 -0.65 21.70
N ASP A 378 -10.15 -1.49 21.15
CA ASP A 378 -11.57 -1.18 20.92
C ASP A 378 -11.74 0.05 20.00
N ASP A 379 -11.04 0.04 18.87
CA ASP A 379 -11.04 1.08 17.83
C ASP A 379 -10.53 2.45 18.30
N LYS A 380 -9.66 2.46 19.34
CA LYS A 380 -8.96 3.64 19.81
C LYS A 380 -7.52 3.67 19.32
N LEU A 381 -7.06 4.86 18.92
CA LEU A 381 -5.67 5.07 18.47
C LEU A 381 -4.66 5.09 19.64
N PHE A 382 -5.09 5.44 20.85
CA PHE A 382 -4.28 5.51 22.06
C PHE A 382 -5.11 5.23 23.34
N ASP A 383 -4.44 4.83 24.42
CA ASP A 383 -5.00 4.56 25.75
C ASP A 383 -4.74 5.70 26.76
N ALA A 384 -3.74 6.54 26.52
CA ALA A 384 -3.38 7.65 27.39
C ALA A 384 -4.59 8.58 27.62
N PRO A 385 -4.83 9.03 28.86
CA PRO A 385 -6.01 9.81 29.20
C PRO A 385 -5.87 11.30 28.82
N ILE A 386 -5.50 11.56 27.56
CA ILE A 386 -5.51 12.88 26.94
C ILE A 386 -6.82 13.05 26.16
N THR A 387 -7.55 14.13 26.43
CA THR A 387 -8.89 14.33 25.85
C THR A 387 -8.88 15.10 24.53
N ARG A 388 -7.88 15.96 24.33
CA ARG A 388 -7.80 16.85 23.17
C ARG A 388 -6.34 17.06 22.78
N PRO A 389 -5.68 16.05 22.18
CA PRO A 389 -4.34 16.22 21.64
C PRO A 389 -4.35 17.36 20.62
N SER A 390 -3.31 18.19 20.64
CA SER A 390 -3.20 19.38 19.79
C SER A 390 -1.86 19.44 19.07
N ARG A 391 -0.76 18.96 19.67
CA ARG A 391 0.57 18.91 19.06
C ARG A 391 1.18 17.54 19.35
N VAL A 392 1.05 16.64 18.38
CA VAL A 392 1.39 15.22 18.52
C VAL A 392 2.67 14.89 17.79
N LEU A 393 3.56 14.15 18.44
CA LEU A 393 4.75 13.57 17.82
C LEU A 393 4.59 12.04 17.77
N ASP A 394 4.65 11.46 16.57
CA ASP A 394 4.71 10.00 16.35
C ASP A 394 6.15 9.59 15.99
N VAL A 395 6.85 8.94 16.93
CA VAL A 395 8.26 8.60 16.78
C VAL A 395 8.41 7.20 16.20
N GLY A 396 9.12 7.09 15.07
CA GLY A 396 9.23 5.83 14.32
C GLY A 396 7.93 5.50 13.60
N THR A 397 7.42 6.45 12.82
CA THR A 397 6.05 6.41 12.26
C THR A 397 5.85 5.30 11.23
N GLY A 398 6.90 4.67 10.71
CA GLY A 398 6.80 3.57 9.76
C GLY A 398 6.09 4.02 8.48
N THR A 399 4.98 3.37 8.10
CA THR A 399 4.17 3.77 6.94
C THR A 399 3.46 5.12 7.11
N GLY A 400 3.43 5.66 8.33
CA GLY A 400 2.70 6.90 8.64
C GLY A 400 1.21 6.69 8.93
N ILE A 401 0.68 5.46 8.79
CA ILE A 401 -0.75 5.17 8.90
C ILE A 401 -1.36 5.60 10.25
N TRP A 402 -0.64 5.46 11.36
CA TRP A 402 -1.14 5.91 12.67
C TRP A 402 -1.21 7.44 12.76
N ALA A 403 -0.20 8.14 12.25
CA ALA A 403 -0.17 9.60 12.22
C ALA A 403 -1.30 10.16 11.33
N ILE A 404 -1.55 9.52 10.19
CA ILE A 404 -2.65 9.87 9.28
C ILE A 404 -4.01 9.66 9.96
N ASP A 405 -4.24 8.50 10.58
CA ASP A 405 -5.50 8.23 11.30
C ASP A 405 -5.70 9.20 12.48
N MET A 406 -4.62 9.60 13.17
CA MET A 406 -4.67 10.66 14.20
C MET A 406 -5.03 12.02 13.62
N ALA A 407 -4.46 12.38 12.46
CA ALA A 407 -4.74 13.64 11.80
C ALA A 407 -6.21 13.73 11.32
N ASP A 408 -6.75 12.62 10.81
CA ASP A 408 -8.16 12.49 10.42
C ASP A 408 -9.10 12.53 11.64
N ALA A 409 -8.75 11.83 12.73
CA ALA A 409 -9.56 11.80 13.95
C ALA A 409 -9.54 13.11 14.73
N TYR A 410 -8.45 13.89 14.62
CA TYR A 410 -8.27 15.18 15.30
C TYR A 410 -7.83 16.26 14.30
N PRO A 411 -8.73 16.78 13.44
CA PRO A 411 -8.38 17.74 12.39
C PRO A 411 -7.81 19.09 12.88
N PHE A 412 -7.95 19.37 14.17
CA PHE A 412 -7.43 20.57 14.84
C PHE A 412 -6.06 20.34 15.49
N ALA A 413 -5.56 19.11 15.51
CA ALA A 413 -4.24 18.78 16.03
C ALA A 413 -3.21 18.83 14.92
N GLU A 414 -2.02 19.35 15.22
CA GLU A 414 -0.84 19.22 14.38
C GLU A 414 -0.15 17.90 14.69
N ILE A 415 -0.02 17.03 13.70
CA ILE A 415 0.60 15.72 13.81
C ILE A 415 1.93 15.74 13.07
N THR A 416 3.01 15.43 13.78
CA THR A 416 4.35 15.26 13.21
C THR A 416 4.78 13.82 13.38
N GLY A 417 4.99 13.10 12.28
CA GLY A 417 5.60 11.77 12.30
C GLY A 417 7.09 11.86 11.96
N THR A 418 7.91 11.07 12.63
CA THR A 418 9.34 10.97 12.33
C THR A 418 9.74 9.54 12.03
N ASP A 419 10.55 9.34 10.99
CA ASP A 419 11.16 8.05 10.70
C ASP A 419 12.54 8.24 10.07
N ILE A 420 13.40 7.23 10.16
CA ILE A 420 14.68 7.24 9.46
C ILE A 420 14.49 6.96 7.96
N SER A 421 13.42 6.28 7.57
CA SER A 421 13.12 5.90 6.20
C SER A 421 11.96 6.72 5.62
N PRO A 422 12.15 7.38 4.46
CA PRO A 422 11.07 8.07 3.77
C PRO A 422 10.19 7.08 2.98
N ILE A 423 9.34 6.35 3.70
CA ILE A 423 8.38 5.37 3.13
C ILE A 423 6.92 5.81 3.30
N GLN A 424 6.70 7.01 3.82
CA GLN A 424 5.38 7.56 4.07
C GLN A 424 4.77 8.11 2.77
N PRO A 425 3.44 8.10 2.62
CA PRO A 425 2.79 8.62 1.44
C PRO A 425 3.03 10.13 1.30
N ALA A 426 3.13 10.60 0.06
CA ALA A 426 3.26 12.03 -0.24
C ALA A 426 1.96 12.81 0.02
N TRP A 427 0.80 12.15 -0.18
CA TRP A 427 -0.51 12.76 0.05
C TRP A 427 -1.05 12.41 1.43
N VAL A 428 -1.04 13.39 2.33
CA VAL A 428 -1.43 13.25 3.74
C VAL A 428 -2.44 14.33 4.12
N PRO A 429 -3.19 14.17 5.23
CA PRO A 429 -4.03 15.25 5.76
C PRO A 429 -3.22 16.55 5.97
N PRO A 430 -3.81 17.74 5.77
CA PRO A 430 -3.09 19.02 5.80
C PRO A 430 -2.47 19.35 7.16
N ASN A 431 -2.93 18.68 8.22
CA ASN A 431 -2.43 18.79 9.60
C ASN A 431 -1.44 17.66 9.97
N CYS A 432 -0.96 16.89 9.00
CA CYS A 432 0.02 15.83 9.18
C CYS A 432 1.29 16.13 8.38
N GLN A 433 2.46 16.04 9.01
CA GLN A 433 3.76 16.21 8.36
C GLN A 433 4.75 15.12 8.77
N PHE A 434 5.65 14.75 7.86
CA PHE A 434 6.66 13.72 8.09
C PHE A 434 8.07 14.28 7.96
N HIS A 435 8.91 14.00 8.95
CA HIS A 435 10.32 14.39 8.93
C HIS A 435 11.23 13.16 8.96
N ILE A 436 12.33 13.23 8.21
CA ILE A 436 13.36 12.20 8.32
C ILE A 436 14.23 12.51 9.52
N GLU A 437 14.03 11.77 10.61
CA GLU A 437 14.81 11.92 11.83
C GLU A 437 15.13 10.56 12.45
N ASP A 438 16.33 10.47 13.02
CA ASP A 438 16.75 9.33 13.80
C ASP A 438 16.41 9.56 15.28
N ALA A 439 15.48 8.77 15.80
CA ALA A 439 15.01 8.87 17.18
C ALA A 439 16.12 8.71 18.23
N GLN A 440 17.27 8.12 17.88
CA GLN A 440 18.42 7.96 18.77
C GLN A 440 19.30 9.20 18.87
N LEU A 441 19.17 10.15 17.94
CA LEU A 441 19.91 11.41 17.99
C LEU A 441 19.20 12.43 18.88
N GLU A 442 19.91 13.52 19.19
CA GLU A 442 19.33 14.63 19.93
C GLU A 442 18.15 15.24 19.14
N TRP A 443 16.98 15.28 19.76
CA TRP A 443 15.78 15.84 19.14
C TRP A 443 15.91 17.35 18.96
N THR A 444 15.62 17.83 17.75
CA THR A 444 15.82 19.25 17.38
C THR A 444 14.65 20.16 17.78
N TYR A 445 13.60 19.59 18.38
CA TYR A 445 12.43 20.33 18.86
C TYR A 445 12.76 21.21 20.07
N ARG A 446 12.05 22.34 20.20
CA ARG A 446 12.13 23.14 21.43
C ARG A 446 11.53 22.34 22.59
N PRO A 447 11.97 22.61 23.85
CA PRO A 447 11.27 22.06 25.01
C PRO A 447 9.79 22.44 24.98
N GLU A 448 8.93 21.53 25.44
CA GLU A 448 7.48 21.77 25.55
C GLU A 448 6.75 21.99 24.20
N SER A 449 7.34 21.52 23.10
CA SER A 449 6.74 21.56 21.76
C SER A 449 5.49 20.70 21.59
N PHE A 450 5.32 19.60 22.33
CA PHE A 450 4.24 18.63 22.12
C PHE A 450 3.37 18.44 23.37
N ASP A 451 2.10 18.07 23.20
CA ASP A 451 1.23 17.64 24.29
C ASP A 451 1.03 16.12 24.34
N PHE A 452 1.37 15.42 23.25
CA PHE A 452 1.35 13.97 23.16
C PHE A 452 2.53 13.43 22.34
N VAL A 453 3.23 12.43 22.89
CA VAL A 453 4.28 11.66 22.19
C VAL A 453 3.83 10.21 22.10
N HIS A 454 3.76 9.69 20.90
CA HIS A 454 3.44 8.29 20.61
C HIS A 454 4.67 7.56 20.08
N ILE A 455 4.86 6.32 20.54
CA ILE A 455 5.93 5.42 20.13
C ILE A 455 5.33 4.04 19.96
N ARG A 456 5.71 3.31 18.90
CA ARG A 456 5.22 1.95 18.72
C ARG A 456 6.21 1.09 17.93
N ALA A 457 6.40 -0.15 18.40
CA ALA A 457 7.17 -1.18 17.71
C ALA A 457 8.62 -0.78 17.39
N LEU A 458 9.29 -0.01 18.25
CA LEU A 458 10.71 0.37 18.11
C LEU A 458 11.68 -0.57 18.86
N TYR A 459 11.18 -1.62 19.51
CA TYR A 459 11.99 -2.73 20.04
C TYR A 459 13.04 -3.23 19.01
N GLY A 460 14.27 -3.46 19.48
CA GLY A 460 15.39 -3.85 18.61
C GLY A 460 16.08 -2.70 17.86
N SER A 461 15.54 -1.48 17.94
CA SER A 461 16.06 -0.33 17.16
C SER A 461 16.74 0.74 18.03
N ILE A 462 16.37 0.81 19.31
CA ILE A 462 16.85 1.82 20.25
C ILE A 462 17.92 1.23 21.19
N SER A 463 19.06 1.90 21.28
CA SER A 463 20.18 1.51 22.14
C SER A 463 20.09 2.02 23.58
N ASP A 464 19.50 3.21 23.79
CA ASP A 464 19.22 3.78 25.12
C ASP A 464 17.77 4.28 25.20
N TRP A 465 16.88 3.41 25.67
CA TRP A 465 15.48 3.73 25.93
C TRP A 465 15.31 4.79 27.03
N GLY A 466 16.22 4.86 28.00
CA GLY A 466 16.17 5.84 29.06
C GLY A 466 16.43 7.25 28.54
N GLU A 467 17.39 7.42 27.63
CA GLU A 467 17.56 8.68 26.90
C GLU A 467 16.33 9.01 26.06
N LEU A 468 15.82 8.08 25.25
CA LEU A 468 14.63 8.32 24.42
C LEU A 468 13.45 8.86 25.26
N TYR A 469 13.17 8.26 26.42
CA TYR A 469 12.14 8.76 27.33
C TYR A 469 12.47 10.11 27.95
N ARG A 470 13.74 10.41 28.25
CA ARG A 470 14.15 11.74 28.73
C ARG A 470 14.00 12.81 27.64
N GLN A 471 14.24 12.47 26.38
CA GLN A 471 13.97 13.37 25.24
C GLN A 471 12.47 13.64 25.10
N ALA A 472 11.64 12.60 25.14
CA ALA A 472 10.19 12.74 25.13
C ALA A 472 9.67 13.58 26.31
N LEU A 473 10.18 13.38 27.53
CA LEU A 473 9.80 14.18 28.68
C LEU A 473 10.17 15.67 28.50
N ARG A 474 11.33 15.96 27.89
CA ARG A 474 11.77 17.33 27.63
C ARG A 474 10.91 18.02 26.57
N SER A 475 10.51 17.30 25.53
CA SER A 475 9.69 17.84 24.43
C SER A 475 8.21 18.01 24.79
N LEU A 476 7.71 17.25 25.77
CA LEU A 476 6.33 17.39 26.25
C LEU A 476 6.11 18.66 27.07
N GLU A 477 4.96 19.31 26.94
CA GLU A 477 4.51 20.37 27.86
C GLU A 477 4.14 19.80 29.24
N PRO A 478 4.18 20.60 30.32
CA PRO A 478 3.75 20.15 31.64
C PRO A 478 2.32 19.59 31.61
N GLY A 479 2.14 18.34 32.02
CA GLY A 479 0.86 17.64 31.94
C GLY A 479 0.59 16.90 30.63
N GLY A 480 1.47 17.00 29.63
CA GLY A 480 1.43 16.20 28.40
C GLY A 480 1.72 14.72 28.65
N TRP A 481 1.42 13.88 27.66
CA TRP A 481 1.47 12.41 27.79
C TRP A 481 2.45 11.76 26.81
N ILE A 482 3.07 10.66 27.26
CA ILE A 482 3.72 9.69 26.38
C ILE A 482 2.91 8.40 26.37
N GLU A 483 2.80 7.74 25.22
CA GLU A 483 2.35 6.35 25.09
C GLU A 483 3.36 5.57 24.25
N ASN A 484 3.81 4.42 24.76
CA ASN A 484 4.67 3.51 24.04
C ASN A 484 4.05 2.09 24.02
N MET A 485 3.89 1.51 22.84
CA MET A 485 3.34 0.16 22.66
C MET A 485 4.34 -0.77 21.95
N GLU A 486 4.77 -1.84 22.62
CA GLU A 486 5.85 -2.71 22.16
C GLU A 486 5.43 -4.19 22.10
N ILE A 487 6.02 -4.91 21.14
CA ILE A 487 5.76 -6.34 20.90
C ILE A 487 6.83 -7.18 21.58
N ASN A 488 6.42 -8.25 22.26
CA ASN A 488 7.36 -9.28 22.71
C ASN A 488 7.62 -10.29 21.59
N ILE A 489 8.87 -10.42 21.17
CA ILE A 489 9.27 -11.39 20.13
C ILE A 489 9.16 -12.85 20.57
N HIS A 490 9.02 -13.11 21.87
CA HIS A 490 8.81 -14.43 22.42
C HIS A 490 7.34 -14.85 22.30
N LEU A 491 7.09 -15.91 21.53
CA LEU A 491 5.78 -16.56 21.48
C LEU A 491 5.64 -17.59 22.60
N TYR A 492 4.41 -17.78 23.03
CA TYR A 492 3.99 -18.66 24.10
C TYR A 492 2.89 -19.60 23.60
N SER A 493 2.64 -20.62 24.41
CA SER A 493 1.56 -21.59 24.25
C SER A 493 1.07 -22.00 25.63
N ASP A 494 -0.24 -22.22 25.75
CA ASP A 494 -0.83 -22.80 26.96
C ASP A 494 -0.74 -24.34 26.98
N ILE A 495 -0.29 -24.96 25.90
CA ILE A 495 -0.17 -26.42 25.76
C ILE A 495 1.12 -26.88 26.46
N PRO A 496 1.05 -27.75 27.49
CA PRO A 496 2.21 -28.14 28.29
C PRO A 496 3.40 -28.65 27.47
N GLU A 497 3.11 -29.45 26.44
CA GLU A 497 4.13 -30.04 25.54
C GLU A 497 4.93 -28.98 24.78
N VAL A 498 4.37 -27.78 24.56
CA VAL A 498 5.03 -26.66 23.90
C VAL A 498 5.57 -25.66 24.92
N ARG A 499 4.79 -25.38 25.96
CA ARG A 499 5.14 -24.44 27.04
C ARG A 499 6.37 -24.90 27.80
N ASP A 500 6.49 -26.20 28.07
CA ASP A 500 7.53 -26.73 28.96
C ASP A 500 8.74 -27.28 28.18
N ASP A 501 8.65 -27.42 26.85
CA ASP A 501 9.74 -27.85 25.98
C ASP A 501 10.77 -26.72 25.76
N PRO A 502 12.00 -26.79 26.34
CA PRO A 502 13.01 -25.75 26.19
C PRO A 502 13.49 -25.55 24.74
N ASP A 503 13.34 -26.56 23.88
CA ASP A 503 13.86 -26.60 22.51
C ASP A 503 12.81 -26.25 21.46
N HIS A 504 11.56 -25.98 21.87
CA HIS A 504 10.50 -25.56 20.96
C HIS A 504 10.89 -24.28 20.21
N ILE A 505 10.50 -24.19 18.93
CA ILE A 505 10.90 -23.11 18.02
C ILE A 505 10.60 -21.71 18.59
N PHE A 506 9.52 -21.51 19.35
CA PHE A 506 9.22 -20.22 19.98
C PHE A 506 10.31 -19.73 20.94
N LYS A 507 10.91 -20.65 21.72
CA LYS A 507 11.98 -20.32 22.66
C LYS A 507 13.31 -20.13 21.95
N ARG A 508 13.62 -20.99 20.97
CA ARG A 508 14.81 -20.83 20.12
C ARG A 508 14.78 -19.52 19.34
N TRP A 509 13.63 -19.16 18.77
CA TRP A 509 13.42 -17.91 18.03
C TRP A 509 13.76 -16.70 18.89
N ALA A 510 13.12 -16.59 20.07
CA ALA A 510 13.39 -15.49 20.98
C ALA A 510 14.87 -15.44 21.41
N LYS A 511 15.46 -16.59 21.76
CA LYS A 511 16.85 -16.68 22.21
C LYS A 511 17.83 -16.15 21.17
N VAL A 512 17.74 -16.61 19.92
CA VAL A 512 18.68 -16.20 18.86
C VAL A 512 18.53 -14.71 18.54
N PHE A 513 17.31 -14.19 18.52
CA PHE A 513 17.08 -12.75 18.31
C PHE A 513 17.59 -11.90 19.47
N TRP A 514 17.45 -12.37 20.71
CA TRP A 514 18.06 -11.72 21.88
C TRP A 514 19.58 -11.68 21.80
N GLU A 515 20.21 -12.79 21.41
CA GLU A 515 21.66 -12.85 21.21
C GLU A 515 22.10 -11.88 20.11
N ALA A 516 21.42 -11.84 18.97
CA ALA A 516 21.70 -10.92 17.87
C ALA A 516 21.62 -9.45 18.33
N THR A 517 20.59 -9.12 19.11
CA THR A 517 20.36 -7.74 19.56
C THR A 517 21.27 -7.28 20.69
N ASP A 518 21.77 -8.23 21.50
CA ASP A 518 22.80 -7.96 22.48
C ASP A 518 24.14 -7.64 21.82
N MET A 519 24.46 -8.26 20.67
CA MET A 519 25.68 -7.97 19.90
C MET A 519 25.72 -6.54 19.36
N ILE A 520 24.57 -5.92 19.09
CA ILE A 520 24.45 -4.56 18.56
C ILE A 520 23.94 -3.54 19.59
N ASN A 521 23.80 -3.96 20.86
CA ASN A 521 23.30 -3.15 21.98
C ASN A 521 21.92 -2.49 21.70
N ARG A 522 20.94 -3.25 21.21
CA ARG A 522 19.58 -2.73 20.91
C ARG A 522 18.50 -3.70 21.30
N THR A 523 18.00 -3.60 22.52
CA THR A 523 17.21 -4.67 23.13
C THR A 523 15.84 -4.91 22.47
N LEU A 524 15.49 -6.18 22.25
CA LEU A 524 14.11 -6.64 21.97
C LEU A 524 13.30 -6.93 23.24
N ARG A 525 13.88 -6.70 24.43
CA ARG A 525 13.29 -7.07 25.72
C ARG A 525 12.65 -5.90 26.47
N ILE A 526 12.47 -4.75 25.79
CA ILE A 526 11.87 -3.54 26.39
C ILE A 526 10.47 -3.80 26.96
N ALA A 527 9.66 -4.60 26.27
CA ALA A 527 8.30 -4.98 26.67
C ALA A 527 8.23 -6.04 27.78
N MET A 528 9.37 -6.51 28.31
CA MET A 528 9.44 -7.61 29.27
C MET A 528 9.71 -7.12 30.69
N ASN A 529 9.15 -7.85 31.67
CA ASN A 529 9.46 -7.71 33.10
C ASN A 529 9.27 -6.28 33.67
N GLY A 530 8.34 -5.50 33.12
CA GLY A 530 8.08 -4.12 33.56
C GLY A 530 9.21 -3.13 33.25
N THR A 531 10.15 -3.49 32.37
CA THR A 531 11.31 -2.65 32.03
C THR A 531 10.88 -1.30 31.46
N GLN A 532 9.91 -1.32 30.54
CA GLN A 532 9.34 -0.12 29.94
C GLN A 532 8.79 0.87 30.99
N ARG A 533 7.94 0.40 31.91
CA ARG A 533 7.39 1.21 33.01
C ARG A 533 8.48 1.74 33.92
N LYS A 534 9.44 0.90 34.30
CA LYS A 534 10.56 1.30 35.16
C LYS A 534 11.33 2.48 34.53
N LEU A 535 11.69 2.36 33.26
CA LEU A 535 12.46 3.40 32.56
C LEU A 535 11.66 4.71 32.38
N MET A 536 10.34 4.64 32.14
CA MET A 536 9.51 5.85 32.12
C MET A 536 9.48 6.55 33.49
N VAL A 537 9.36 5.80 34.58
CA VAL A 537 9.42 6.38 35.95
C VAL A 537 10.79 6.99 36.23
N GLU A 538 11.88 6.30 35.87
CA GLU A 538 13.24 6.79 36.04
C GLU A 538 13.53 8.04 35.19
N ALA A 539 12.93 8.14 34.00
CA ALA A 539 13.02 9.34 33.17
C ALA A 539 12.31 10.55 33.80
N GLY A 540 11.32 10.34 34.67
CA GLY A 540 10.61 11.39 35.39
C GLY A 540 9.10 11.48 35.10
N PHE A 541 8.53 10.53 34.36
CA PHE A 541 7.08 10.46 34.14
C PHE A 541 6.34 10.05 35.43
N VAL A 542 5.16 10.64 35.63
CA VAL A 542 4.21 10.31 36.71
C VAL A 542 2.95 9.67 36.12
N ASN A 543 2.05 9.17 36.97
CA ASN A 543 0.80 8.51 36.53
C ASN A 543 1.04 7.35 35.53
N VAL A 544 2.15 6.64 35.67
CA VAL A 544 2.57 5.60 34.72
C VAL A 544 1.72 4.34 34.88
N VAL A 545 1.00 4.00 33.81
CA VAL A 545 0.13 2.82 33.70
C VAL A 545 0.72 1.86 32.67
N GLU A 546 0.76 0.59 33.00
CA GLU A 546 1.17 -0.51 32.10
C GLU A 546 -0.04 -1.42 31.86
N LYS A 547 -0.30 -1.72 30.58
CA LYS A 547 -1.30 -2.68 30.12
C LYS A 547 -0.60 -3.74 29.29
N THR A 548 -0.96 -5.00 29.47
CA THR A 548 -0.44 -6.11 28.67
C THR A 548 -1.59 -6.85 28.01
N TYR A 549 -1.45 -7.09 26.71
CA TYR A 549 -2.42 -7.78 25.88
C TYR A 549 -1.85 -9.11 25.42
N GLN A 550 -2.65 -10.17 25.51
CA GLN A 550 -2.32 -11.47 24.94
C GLN A 550 -2.84 -11.54 23.51
N VAL A 551 -1.95 -11.56 22.52
CA VAL A 551 -2.32 -11.51 21.10
C VAL A 551 -2.19 -12.90 20.48
N PRO A 552 -3.30 -13.58 20.14
CA PRO A 552 -3.26 -14.90 19.52
C PRO A 552 -2.68 -14.82 18.11
N CYS A 553 -2.05 -15.89 17.68
CA CYS A 553 -1.61 -16.10 16.30
C CYS A 553 -2.52 -17.16 15.67
N GLY A 554 -3.32 -16.76 14.69
CA GLY A 554 -4.34 -17.63 14.07
C GLY A 554 -5.67 -17.64 14.83
N THR A 555 -6.61 -18.44 14.32
CA THR A 555 -8.03 -18.37 14.67
C THR A 555 -8.46 -19.32 15.81
N TRP A 556 -7.55 -19.63 16.74
CA TRP A 556 -7.77 -20.64 17.78
C TRP A 556 -8.53 -20.12 19.02
N SER A 557 -8.60 -18.80 19.21
CA SER A 557 -9.35 -18.23 20.34
C SER A 557 -10.84 -18.50 20.21
N SER A 558 -11.51 -18.79 21.33
CA SER A 558 -12.97 -18.90 21.40
C SER A 558 -13.67 -17.54 21.49
N ASP A 559 -12.96 -16.49 21.90
CA ASP A 559 -13.46 -15.12 21.90
C ASP A 559 -13.52 -14.63 20.43
N PRO A 560 -14.68 -14.19 19.92
CA PRO A 560 -14.82 -13.75 18.53
C PRO A 560 -13.87 -12.62 18.13
N LYS A 561 -13.70 -11.62 19.00
CA LYS A 561 -12.81 -10.47 18.74
C LYS A 561 -11.36 -10.94 18.69
N MET A 562 -10.95 -11.74 19.67
CA MET A 562 -9.57 -12.25 19.71
C MET A 562 -9.29 -13.24 18.59
N LYS A 563 -10.29 -13.98 18.11
CA LYS A 563 -10.18 -14.86 16.94
C LYS A 563 -9.91 -14.07 15.67
N GLU A 564 -10.60 -12.95 15.49
CA GLU A 564 -10.41 -12.05 14.35
C GLU A 564 -9.05 -11.35 14.42
N ILE A 565 -8.68 -10.79 15.57
CA ILE A 565 -7.33 -10.25 15.83
C ILE A 565 -6.26 -11.30 15.52
N GLY A 566 -6.50 -12.56 15.91
CA GLY A 566 -5.59 -13.67 15.62
C GLY A 566 -5.43 -13.97 14.13
N ALA A 567 -6.48 -13.81 13.33
CA ALA A 567 -6.40 -13.94 11.88
C ALA A 567 -5.52 -12.85 11.26
N TYR A 568 -5.74 -11.58 11.64
CA TYR A 568 -4.90 -10.46 11.20
C TYR A 568 -3.45 -10.62 11.65
N ASN A 569 -3.23 -11.03 12.89
CA ASN A 569 -1.89 -11.26 13.40
C ASN A 569 -1.15 -12.38 12.66
N LEU A 570 -1.86 -13.45 12.23
CA LEU A 570 -1.25 -14.49 11.40
C LEU A 570 -0.86 -13.95 10.01
N ALA A 571 -1.69 -13.11 9.41
CA ALA A 571 -1.38 -12.45 8.14
C ALA A 571 -0.16 -11.53 8.26
N PHE A 572 -0.09 -10.72 9.33
CA PHE A 572 1.09 -9.92 9.65
C PHE A 572 2.37 -10.78 9.75
N MET A 573 2.31 -11.90 10.48
CA MET A 573 3.45 -12.81 10.59
C MET A 573 3.88 -13.42 9.24
N ASP A 574 2.92 -13.77 8.38
CA ASP A 574 3.22 -14.33 7.06
C ASP A 574 3.99 -13.34 6.17
N GLU A 575 3.68 -12.05 6.27
CA GLU A 575 4.40 -10.99 5.56
C GLU A 575 5.77 -10.68 6.17
N SER A 576 5.85 -10.63 7.51
CA SER A 576 7.02 -10.03 8.17
C SER A 576 8.05 -11.00 8.75
N LEU A 577 7.72 -12.27 9.05
CA LEU A 577 8.62 -13.22 9.75
C LEU A 577 9.99 -13.39 9.09
N GLU A 578 10.00 -13.49 7.76
CA GLU A 578 11.24 -13.60 7.00
C GLU A 578 12.04 -12.30 7.03
N GLY A 579 11.36 -11.16 6.90
CA GLY A 579 12.00 -9.84 6.95
C GLY A 579 12.72 -9.61 8.28
N PHE A 580 12.08 -10.01 9.38
CA PHE A 580 12.65 -9.97 10.72
C PHE A 580 13.92 -10.81 10.86
N ALA A 581 13.93 -12.01 10.28
CA ALA A 581 15.03 -12.94 10.41
C ALA A 581 16.22 -12.61 9.51
N LEU A 582 15.98 -12.09 8.31
CA LEU A 582 17.05 -11.92 7.31
C LEU A 582 18.17 -11.02 7.80
N PHE A 583 17.86 -9.83 8.31
CA PHE A 583 18.91 -8.94 8.80
C PHE A 583 19.58 -9.50 10.06
N MET A 584 18.78 -9.87 11.07
CA MET A 584 19.30 -10.32 12.37
C MET A 584 20.15 -11.59 12.23
N LEU A 585 19.67 -12.59 11.51
CA LEU A 585 20.34 -13.89 11.47
C LEU A 585 21.46 -13.93 10.43
N ARG A 586 21.29 -13.28 9.27
CA ARG A 586 22.35 -13.23 8.23
C ARG A 586 23.41 -12.21 8.59
N GLU A 587 23.04 -10.95 8.78
CA GLU A 587 24.03 -9.87 8.97
C GLU A 587 24.68 -9.90 10.33
N ILE A 588 23.91 -10.15 11.40
CA ILE A 588 24.45 -10.08 12.76
C ILE A 588 24.97 -11.45 13.20
N MET A 589 24.13 -12.50 13.13
CA MET A 589 24.51 -13.84 13.58
C MET A 589 25.36 -14.64 12.56
N LYS A 590 25.53 -14.13 11.34
CA LYS A 590 26.33 -14.76 10.26
C LYS A 590 25.85 -16.17 9.88
N TRP A 591 24.55 -16.44 9.95
CA TRP A 591 23.97 -17.67 9.46
C TRP A 591 23.95 -17.67 7.93
N GLU A 592 24.05 -18.87 7.33
CA GLU A 592 23.81 -19.06 5.90
C GLU A 592 22.32 -18.83 5.59
N TYR A 593 22.03 -18.34 4.38
CA TYR A 593 20.67 -17.97 3.98
C TYR A 593 19.69 -19.16 4.07
N GLU A 594 20.15 -20.36 3.70
CA GLU A 594 19.37 -21.59 3.76
C GLU A 594 18.96 -21.94 5.19
N ASP A 595 19.86 -21.74 6.16
CA ASP A 595 19.57 -22.00 7.57
C ASP A 595 18.55 -21.00 8.13
N VAL A 596 18.63 -19.73 7.71
CA VAL A 596 17.61 -18.71 8.02
C VAL A 596 16.25 -19.13 7.48
N GLN A 597 16.19 -19.56 6.22
CA GLN A 597 14.93 -19.99 5.59
C GLN A 597 14.33 -21.22 6.27
N LEU A 598 15.15 -22.22 6.64
CA LEU A 598 14.70 -23.39 7.40
C LEU A 598 14.13 -22.98 8.76
N PHE A 599 14.79 -22.06 9.46
CA PHE A 599 14.33 -21.56 10.76
C PHE A 599 13.01 -20.78 10.65
N VAL A 600 12.88 -19.92 9.63
CA VAL A 600 11.64 -19.20 9.31
C VAL A 600 10.52 -20.17 8.92
N MET A 601 10.80 -21.21 8.14
CA MET A 601 9.82 -22.24 7.78
C MET A 601 9.31 -23.01 9.00
N GLU A 602 10.21 -23.36 9.91
CA GLU A 602 9.85 -24.02 11.16
C GLU A 602 8.95 -23.13 12.02
N MET A 603 9.30 -21.84 12.14
CA MET A 603 8.51 -20.85 12.87
C MET A 603 7.12 -20.66 12.23
N ARG A 604 7.06 -20.47 10.91
CA ARG A 604 5.81 -20.37 10.13
C ARG A 604 4.90 -21.59 10.34
N LYS A 605 5.47 -22.80 10.35
CA LYS A 605 4.72 -24.03 10.61
C LYS A 605 4.11 -24.03 12.02
N ALA A 606 4.87 -23.60 13.03
CA ALA A 606 4.41 -23.57 14.40
C ALA A 606 3.32 -22.52 14.65
N VAL A 607 3.47 -21.29 14.13
CA VAL A 607 2.46 -20.23 14.33
C VAL A 607 1.14 -20.52 13.61
N ARG A 608 1.16 -21.34 12.55
CA ARG A 608 -0.05 -21.80 11.84
C ARG A 608 -0.75 -22.98 12.51
N ASP A 609 -0.09 -23.66 13.46
CA ASP A 609 -0.71 -24.79 14.16
C ASP A 609 -1.63 -24.31 15.30
N SER A 610 -2.92 -24.19 14.98
CA SER A 610 -3.96 -23.82 15.94
C SER A 610 -4.05 -24.75 17.15
N LYS A 611 -3.55 -25.99 17.07
CA LYS A 611 -3.58 -26.94 18.20
C LYS A 611 -2.64 -26.53 19.32
N ILE A 612 -1.53 -25.87 18.96
CA ILE A 612 -0.55 -25.38 19.94
C ILE A 612 -0.86 -23.97 20.44
N ARG A 613 -1.99 -23.36 20.03
CA ARG A 613 -2.52 -22.09 20.55
C ARG A 613 -1.44 -20.99 20.71
N PRO A 614 -0.72 -20.64 19.63
CA PRO A 614 0.37 -19.67 19.72
C PRO A 614 -0.14 -18.26 20.03
N TYR A 615 0.56 -17.55 20.92
CA TYR A 615 0.34 -16.11 21.18
C TYR A 615 1.63 -15.41 21.54
N TYR A 616 1.65 -14.08 21.46
CA TYR A 616 2.68 -13.26 22.12
C TYR A 616 2.04 -12.22 23.03
N LEU A 617 2.86 -11.54 23.83
CA LEU A 617 2.42 -10.42 24.66
C LEU A 617 2.75 -9.09 23.99
N MET A 618 1.82 -8.16 24.03
CA MET A 618 2.01 -6.78 23.60
C MET A 618 1.83 -5.87 24.81
N THR A 619 2.81 -5.02 25.10
CA THR A 619 2.82 -4.18 26.30
C THR A 619 2.65 -2.72 25.89
N ASN A 620 1.62 -2.06 26.43
CA ASN A 620 1.39 -0.63 26.26
C ASN A 620 1.64 0.09 27.60
N VAL A 621 2.52 1.09 27.60
CA VAL A 621 2.79 1.91 28.78
C VAL A 621 2.61 3.37 28.42
N PHE A 622 1.84 4.08 29.24
CA PHE A 622 1.69 5.53 29.11
C PHE A 622 1.93 6.23 30.44
N GLY A 623 2.45 7.45 30.36
CA GLY A 623 2.84 8.26 31.51
C GLY A 623 2.70 9.75 31.21
N GLN A 624 2.57 10.54 32.26
CA GLN A 624 2.35 11.98 32.17
C GLN A 624 3.60 12.75 32.61
N LYS A 625 3.96 13.81 31.88
CA LYS A 625 4.93 14.78 32.39
C LYS A 625 4.33 15.46 33.62
N PRO A 626 5.05 15.57 34.75
CA PRO A 626 4.55 16.28 35.92
C PRO A 626 4.07 17.69 35.55
N LYS A 627 2.92 18.09 36.08
CA LYS A 627 2.50 19.49 36.02
C LYS A 627 3.53 20.32 36.80
N GLN A 628 3.92 21.48 36.30
CA GLN A 628 4.64 22.43 37.14
C GLN A 628 3.68 22.80 38.29
N TYR A 629 4.07 22.48 39.52
CA TYR A 629 3.41 23.06 40.68
C TYR A 629 3.85 24.52 40.74
N GLU A 630 2.90 25.46 40.77
CA GLU A 630 3.18 26.83 41.22
C GLU A 630 3.65 26.86 42.67
#